data_AF-A0A6G4HY43-F1
#
_entry.id   AF-A0A6G4HY43-F1
#
_cell.length_a   1.000
_cell.length_b   1.000
_cell.length_c   1.000
_cell.angle_alpha   90.00
_cell.angle_beta   90.00
_cell.angle_gamma   90.00
#
_symmetry.space_group_name_H-M   'P 1'
#
loop_
_entity.id
_entity.type
_entity.pdbx_description
1 polymer ?
#
loop_
_entity_poly.entity_id
_entity_poly.type
_entity_poly.pdbx_seq_one_letter_code
_entity_poly.pdbx_strand_id
1 'polypeptide(L)'
;MQSVKQLSIDDYTYNVLRNLPTIEVSLKALIKNVSKAQNQIELLHEKDDGFITIAVKKQDKWMQYHYSKDELKDNIGKILSIEGINVYLSANSFYKPFRRIENIRKLNSLYIDLDYYSLENFKNLTTEQIIWQLEHDYFKNKVPEANFIVLTGRGIAIYWLIEPVPYKALPLWNAVQKHFLKELKEIGADEKSIDSSRVMRMAGSINQKSGKNADILVYSKDRYILSEIQEEYLPVLTPYIKNPYYKSKGRNSKIVNFFTLYSLHYARLRDIVALQKIREGYCRNEEGFLAKSGQREFMCFLYRYWSCCYEANKEKALENTLDFNKGFKVPLDYKEVENATKSAEKAYEDWLKDSPSGTYRRGGYNYKNETLIEKLNITDEEMKTFETIISKKEVRRRDNQKNKIRQKAKRRNEKGLTKRQQEKLNKESKIKELLNKGFGVREISRKLDINVSAVSRVKNNKY
;
A
#
# COMPACT_ATOMS: atom_id res chain seq x y z
N MET A 1 -22.92 20.24 44.90
CA MET A 1 -23.24 19.68 43.56
C MET A 1 -22.24 20.25 42.57
N GLN A 2 -21.17 19.52 42.24
CA GLN A 2 -20.25 19.89 41.17
C GLN A 2 -20.99 19.74 39.84
N SER A 3 -21.04 20.80 39.04
CA SER A 3 -21.63 20.77 37.71
C SER A 3 -20.81 19.84 36.82
N VAL A 4 -21.43 18.74 36.42
CA VAL A 4 -20.93 17.88 35.35
C VAL A 4 -20.82 18.77 34.12
N LYS A 5 -19.59 19.15 33.75
CA LYS A 5 -19.29 19.81 32.49
C LYS A 5 -19.83 18.92 31.38
N GLN A 6 -20.99 19.29 30.86
CA GLN A 6 -21.55 18.70 29.66
C GLN A 6 -20.53 18.99 28.55
N LEU A 7 -19.69 17.99 28.25
CA LEU A 7 -18.76 18.04 27.12
C LEU A 7 -19.55 18.57 25.93
N SER A 8 -19.01 19.55 25.21
CA SER A 8 -19.62 19.92 23.93
C SER A 8 -19.77 18.65 23.10
N ILE A 9 -20.81 18.52 22.28
CA ILE A 9 -21.06 17.26 21.56
C ILE A 9 -19.84 16.87 20.69
N ASP A 10 -19.02 17.84 20.29
CA ASP A 10 -17.76 17.60 19.58
C ASP A 10 -16.69 17.03 20.52
N ASP A 11 -16.53 17.57 21.74
CA ASP A 11 -15.64 17.00 22.76
C ASP A 11 -16.11 15.59 23.17
N TYR A 12 -17.42 15.36 23.23
CA TYR A 12 -17.99 14.04 23.47
C TYR A 12 -17.63 13.07 22.35
N THR A 13 -17.85 13.44 21.09
CA THR A 13 -17.51 12.61 19.93
C THR A 13 -16.01 12.28 19.91
N TYR A 14 -15.19 13.29 20.20
CA TYR A 14 -13.73 13.12 20.29
C TYR A 14 -13.32 12.17 21.42
N ASN A 15 -13.97 12.29 22.59
CA ASN A 15 -13.73 11.42 23.73
C ASN A 15 -14.13 9.97 23.43
N VAL A 16 -15.28 9.75 22.77
CA VAL A 16 -15.71 8.41 22.34
C VAL A 16 -14.72 7.78 21.37
N LEU A 17 -14.24 8.55 20.38
CA LEU A 17 -13.25 8.04 19.43
C LEU A 17 -11.91 7.68 20.11
N ARG A 18 -11.42 8.51 21.03
CA ARG A 18 -10.12 8.24 21.68
C ARG A 18 -10.15 7.10 22.68
N ASN A 19 -11.28 6.89 23.34
CA ASN A 19 -11.41 5.96 24.47
C ASN A 19 -12.39 4.83 24.16
N LEU A 20 -12.57 4.48 22.88
CA LEU A 20 -13.61 3.56 22.41
C LEU A 20 -13.73 2.25 23.22
N PRO A 21 -12.64 1.55 23.60
CA PRO A 21 -12.75 0.31 24.38
C PRO A 21 -13.23 0.53 25.81
N THR A 22 -12.80 1.63 26.46
CA THR A 22 -13.00 1.86 27.90
C THR A 22 -14.17 2.79 28.22
N ILE A 23 -14.62 3.59 27.26
CA ILE A 23 -15.69 4.55 27.48
C ILE A 23 -17.05 3.87 27.57
N GLU A 24 -17.83 4.26 28.57
CA GLU A 24 -19.22 3.85 28.73
C GLU A 24 -20.13 4.75 27.89
N VAL A 25 -20.86 4.15 26.96
CA VAL A 25 -21.82 4.84 26.07
C VAL A 25 -23.10 4.04 26.06
N SER A 26 -24.23 4.72 26.26
CA SER A 26 -25.55 4.11 26.06
C SER A 26 -25.71 3.70 24.59
N LEU A 27 -25.88 2.41 24.35
CA LEU A 27 -26.06 1.86 23.01
C LEU A 27 -27.47 2.18 22.50
N LYS A 28 -27.57 3.19 21.64
CA LYS A 28 -28.80 3.59 20.95
C LYS A 28 -28.94 3.00 19.55
N ALA A 29 -27.83 2.56 18.96
CA ALA A 29 -27.82 1.97 17.63
C ALA A 29 -28.60 0.65 17.61
N LEU A 30 -29.44 0.45 16.59
CA LEU A 30 -30.16 -0.81 16.40
C LEU A 30 -29.17 -1.97 16.19
N ILE A 31 -29.43 -3.12 16.81
CA ILE A 31 -28.58 -4.32 16.72
C ILE A 31 -28.29 -4.67 15.26
N LYS A 32 -29.30 -4.63 14.38
CA LYS A 32 -29.14 -4.89 12.94
C LYS A 32 -28.13 -3.95 12.27
N ASN A 33 -28.06 -2.69 12.69
CA ASN A 33 -27.12 -1.72 12.13
C ASN A 33 -25.69 -1.99 12.62
N VAL A 34 -25.55 -2.36 13.89
CA VAL A 34 -24.26 -2.77 14.47
C VAL A 34 -23.74 -4.01 13.75
N SER A 35 -24.58 -5.02 13.53
CA SER A 35 -24.19 -6.23 12.78
C SER A 35 -23.77 -5.93 11.33
N LYS A 36 -24.42 -4.99 10.64
CA LYS A 36 -24.00 -4.56 9.30
C LYS A 36 -22.60 -3.93 9.31
N ALA A 37 -22.31 -3.06 10.27
CA ALA A 37 -20.99 -2.46 10.43
C ALA A 37 -19.92 -3.52 10.76
N GLN A 38 -20.21 -4.43 11.69
CA GLN A 38 -19.32 -5.53 12.06
C GLN A 38 -19.04 -6.44 10.85
N ASN A 39 -20.05 -6.74 10.04
CA ASN A 39 -19.88 -7.53 8.82
C ASN A 39 -18.94 -6.83 7.82
N GLN A 40 -19.12 -5.53 7.58
CA GLN A 40 -18.22 -4.76 6.71
C GLN A 40 -16.77 -4.75 7.24
N ILE A 41 -16.58 -4.59 8.55
CA ILE A 41 -15.27 -4.64 9.19
C ILE A 41 -14.62 -6.01 8.98
N GLU A 42 -15.35 -7.11 9.21
CA GLU A 42 -14.82 -8.46 9.02
C GLU A 42 -14.47 -8.72 7.55
N LEU A 43 -15.35 -8.40 6.61
CA LEU A 43 -15.08 -8.59 5.17
C LEU A 43 -13.79 -7.89 4.74
N LEU A 44 -13.59 -6.64 5.16
CA LEU A 44 -12.41 -5.86 4.78
C LEU A 44 -11.15 -6.28 5.54
N HIS A 45 -11.24 -6.58 6.82
CA HIS A 45 -10.08 -6.64 7.70
C HIS A 45 -9.88 -7.99 8.40
N GLU A 46 -10.58 -9.05 8.01
CA GLU A 46 -10.49 -10.41 8.59
C GLU A 46 -9.06 -10.85 8.91
N LYS A 47 -8.16 -10.72 7.91
CA LYS A 47 -6.75 -11.16 7.96
C LYS A 47 -5.80 -10.01 8.30
N ASP A 48 -6.29 -8.92 8.88
CA ASP A 48 -5.49 -7.73 9.17
C ASP A 48 -4.90 -7.74 10.60
N ASP A 49 -3.74 -7.11 10.73
CA ASP A 49 -2.94 -6.99 11.96
C ASP A 49 -2.37 -5.56 12.10
N GLY A 50 -2.91 -4.61 11.33
CA GLY A 50 -2.61 -3.19 11.39
C GLY A 50 -3.71 -2.36 12.00
N PHE A 51 -3.56 -1.05 11.81
CA PHE A 51 -4.52 -0.04 12.26
C PHE A 51 -5.54 0.26 11.17
N ILE A 52 -6.80 0.32 11.55
CA ILE A 52 -7.95 0.65 10.73
C ILE A 52 -8.44 2.05 11.13
N THR A 53 -8.74 2.90 10.15
CA THR A 53 -9.23 4.26 10.42
C THR A 53 -10.74 4.27 10.49
N ILE A 54 -11.28 4.83 11.58
CA ILE A 54 -12.65 5.35 11.60
C ILE A 54 -12.59 6.86 11.51
N ALA A 55 -13.30 7.41 10.54
CA ALA A 55 -13.48 8.85 10.43
C ALA A 55 -14.94 9.22 10.65
N VAL A 56 -15.13 10.37 11.28
CA VAL A 56 -16.42 10.93 11.62
C VAL A 56 -16.49 12.35 11.07
N LYS A 57 -17.56 12.66 10.34
CA LYS A 57 -17.85 14.02 9.89
C LYS A 57 -19.14 14.52 10.51
N LYS A 58 -19.07 15.65 11.21
CA LYS A 58 -20.21 16.37 11.75
C LYS A 58 -20.17 17.81 11.25
N GLN A 59 -21.17 18.21 10.48
CA GLN A 59 -21.16 19.49 9.75
C GLN A 59 -19.83 19.63 8.98
N ASP A 60 -19.02 20.65 9.26
CA ASP A 60 -17.72 20.89 8.63
C ASP A 60 -16.54 20.32 9.41
N LYS A 61 -16.78 19.74 10.60
CA LYS A 61 -15.72 19.15 11.43
C LYS A 61 -15.46 17.70 11.03
N TRP A 62 -14.18 17.43 10.74
CA TRP A 62 -13.66 16.10 10.47
C TRP A 62 -12.82 15.62 11.66
N MET A 63 -13.13 14.43 12.17
CA MET A 63 -12.38 13.76 13.22
C MET A 63 -12.07 12.34 12.78
N GLN A 64 -10.90 11.81 13.12
CA GLN A 64 -10.56 10.42 12.81
C GLN A 64 -9.71 9.82 13.92
N TYR A 65 -9.82 8.51 14.10
CA TYR A 65 -9.00 7.74 15.02
C TYR A 65 -8.72 6.34 14.44
N HIS A 66 -7.77 5.64 15.04
CA HIS A 66 -7.22 4.40 14.51
C HIS A 66 -7.26 3.30 15.56
N TYR A 67 -7.62 2.09 15.15
CA TYR A 67 -7.87 0.97 16.05
C TYR A 67 -7.42 -0.34 15.41
N SER A 68 -7.20 -1.35 16.23
CA SER A 68 -7.15 -2.74 15.77
C SER A 68 -8.54 -3.25 15.35
N LYS A 69 -8.59 -4.38 14.64
CA LYS A 69 -9.85 -5.02 14.24
C LYS A 69 -10.74 -5.36 15.44
N ASP A 70 -10.14 -5.95 16.48
CA ASP A 70 -10.88 -6.49 17.63
C ASP A 70 -11.48 -5.35 18.46
N GLU A 71 -10.71 -4.27 18.69
CA GLU A 71 -11.22 -3.06 19.35
C GLU A 71 -12.44 -2.49 18.63
N LEU A 72 -12.45 -2.48 17.28
CA LEU A 72 -13.58 -1.98 16.50
C LEU A 72 -14.77 -2.92 16.54
N LYS A 73 -14.57 -4.20 16.30
CA LYS A 73 -15.65 -5.18 16.19
C LYS A 73 -16.53 -5.18 17.43
N ASP A 74 -15.92 -5.07 18.61
CA ASP A 74 -16.64 -5.13 19.88
C ASP A 74 -17.30 -3.80 20.26
N ASN A 75 -16.80 -2.68 19.74
CA ASN A 75 -17.21 -1.36 20.21
C ASN A 75 -17.85 -0.45 19.15
N ILE A 76 -17.97 -0.88 17.89
CA ILE A 76 -18.46 -0.01 16.82
C ILE A 76 -19.89 0.52 17.06
N GLY A 77 -20.71 -0.25 17.80
CA GLY A 77 -22.04 0.19 18.23
C GLY A 77 -22.04 1.48 19.05
N LYS A 78 -20.98 1.76 19.81
CA LYS A 78 -20.81 3.02 20.56
C LYS A 78 -20.71 4.22 19.62
N ILE A 79 -19.92 4.10 18.55
CA ILE A 79 -19.77 5.15 17.52
C ILE A 79 -21.08 5.35 16.76
N LEU A 80 -21.75 4.25 16.36
CA LEU A 80 -23.03 4.33 15.65
C LEU A 80 -24.17 4.90 16.50
N SER A 81 -24.01 4.94 17.83
CA SER A 81 -24.99 5.52 18.76
C SER A 81 -24.86 7.03 18.91
N ILE A 82 -23.82 7.65 18.32
CA ILE A 82 -23.65 9.11 18.30
C ILE A 82 -24.58 9.68 17.23
N GLU A 83 -25.42 10.63 17.62
CA GLU A 83 -26.40 11.24 16.73
C GLU A 83 -25.80 12.39 15.88
N GLY A 84 -26.35 12.58 14.68
CA GLY A 84 -25.98 13.71 13.81
C GLY A 84 -24.60 13.61 13.15
N ILE A 85 -23.97 12.44 13.17
CA ILE A 85 -22.65 12.22 12.57
C ILE A 85 -22.69 11.32 11.34
N ASN A 86 -21.73 11.52 10.45
CA ASN A 86 -21.42 10.62 9.34
C ASN A 86 -20.23 9.75 9.73
N VAL A 87 -20.31 8.44 9.52
CA VAL A 87 -19.23 7.49 9.88
C VAL A 87 -18.63 6.87 8.62
N TYR A 88 -17.31 6.78 8.59
CA TYR A 88 -16.53 6.23 7.49
C TYR A 88 -15.44 5.29 8.00
N LEU A 89 -15.05 4.32 7.17
CA LEU A 89 -14.09 3.26 7.44
C LEU A 89 -13.01 3.23 6.35
N SER A 90 -11.74 3.06 6.70
CA SER A 90 -10.70 2.78 5.71
C SER A 90 -10.81 1.34 5.20
N ALA A 91 -10.75 1.17 3.89
CA ALA A 91 -10.80 -0.15 3.26
C ALA A 91 -9.48 -0.93 3.42
N ASN A 92 -8.38 -0.21 3.56
CA ASN A 92 -7.02 -0.72 3.75
C ASN A 92 -6.51 -0.33 5.16
N SER A 93 -5.44 -1.00 5.61
CA SER A 93 -4.87 -0.81 6.96
C SER A 93 -3.49 -0.15 6.95
N PHE A 94 -3.04 0.27 8.13
CA PHE A 94 -1.83 1.05 8.33
C PHE A 94 -0.88 0.45 9.37
N TYR A 95 0.43 0.66 9.20
CA TYR A 95 1.47 0.18 10.13
C TYR A 95 1.46 0.89 11.48
N LYS A 96 1.00 2.13 11.49
CA LYS A 96 0.89 3.01 12.65
C LYS A 96 -0.47 3.72 12.60
N PRO A 97 -0.98 4.26 13.71
CA PRO A 97 -2.27 4.96 13.77
C PRO A 97 -2.20 6.31 13.06
N PHE A 98 -1.96 6.28 11.75
CA PHE A 98 -1.82 7.46 10.91
C PHE A 98 -2.10 7.13 9.43
N ARG A 99 -3.26 7.57 8.95
CA ARG A 99 -3.77 7.28 7.60
C ARG A 99 -3.02 8.07 6.55
N ARG A 100 -2.03 7.41 5.95
CA ARG A 100 -1.32 7.86 4.76
C ARG A 100 -0.81 6.69 3.95
N ILE A 101 -0.51 6.97 2.69
CA ILE A 101 -0.13 5.96 1.71
C ILE A 101 1.23 5.35 2.04
N GLU A 102 2.19 6.12 2.55
CA GLU A 102 3.47 5.56 3.00
C GLU A 102 3.35 4.64 4.22
N ASN A 103 2.23 4.73 4.95
CA ASN A 103 1.94 3.92 6.12
C ASN A 103 1.08 2.70 5.82
N ILE A 104 0.67 2.46 4.57
CA ILE A 104 -0.16 1.31 4.22
C ILE A 104 0.54 0.03 4.66
N ARG A 105 -0.16 -0.78 5.45
CA ARG A 105 0.28 -2.10 5.88
C ARG A 105 -0.17 -3.16 4.88
N LYS A 106 -1.49 -3.30 4.73
CA LYS A 106 -2.13 -4.22 3.79
C LYS A 106 -3.14 -3.48 2.93
N LEU A 107 -3.12 -3.81 1.64
CA LEU A 107 -4.20 -3.52 0.71
C LEU A 107 -5.14 -4.73 0.75
N ASN A 108 -6.37 -4.52 1.22
CA ASN A 108 -7.34 -5.60 1.45
C ASN A 108 -8.46 -5.62 0.41
N SER A 109 -8.67 -4.51 -0.30
CA SER A 109 -9.69 -4.42 -1.33
C SER A 109 -9.37 -3.36 -2.38
N LEU A 110 -9.97 -3.51 -3.55
CA LEU A 110 -10.21 -2.46 -4.54
C LEU A 110 -11.62 -1.90 -4.29
N TYR A 111 -11.87 -0.66 -4.70
CA TYR A 111 -13.17 -0.04 -4.44
C TYR A 111 -13.46 1.15 -5.35
N ILE A 112 -14.74 1.33 -5.71
CA ILE A 112 -15.18 2.48 -6.49
C ILE A 112 -16.43 3.08 -5.84
N ASP A 113 -16.38 4.39 -5.58
CA ASP A 113 -17.52 5.19 -5.15
C ASP A 113 -18.28 5.65 -6.40
N LEU A 114 -19.57 5.31 -6.47
CA LEU A 114 -20.46 5.68 -7.57
C LEU A 114 -21.45 6.75 -7.09
N ASP A 115 -21.21 7.97 -7.53
CA ASP A 115 -22.10 9.12 -7.34
C ASP A 115 -23.05 9.27 -8.55
N TYR A 116 -23.68 8.17 -8.97
CA TYR A 116 -24.58 8.13 -10.14
C TYR A 116 -25.70 9.17 -10.07
N TYR A 117 -26.15 9.53 -8.86
CA TYR A 117 -27.19 10.53 -8.64
C TYR A 117 -26.80 11.95 -9.10
N SER A 118 -25.51 12.19 -9.33
CA SER A 118 -24.99 13.45 -9.89
C SER A 118 -25.13 13.55 -11.42
N LEU A 119 -25.40 12.43 -12.09
CA LEU A 119 -25.54 12.36 -13.53
C LEU A 119 -27.00 12.52 -13.95
N GLU A 120 -27.26 13.38 -14.93
CA GLU A 120 -28.62 13.71 -15.38
C GLU A 120 -29.42 12.47 -15.81
N ASN A 121 -28.77 11.53 -16.49
CA ASN A 121 -29.39 10.30 -17.00
C ASN A 121 -29.66 9.26 -15.90
N PHE A 122 -29.01 9.37 -14.73
CA PHE A 122 -29.08 8.36 -13.67
C PHE A 122 -29.69 8.89 -12.36
N LYS A 123 -29.88 10.21 -12.21
CA LYS A 123 -30.37 10.85 -10.97
C LYS A 123 -31.73 10.36 -10.47
N ASN A 124 -32.58 9.88 -11.38
CA ASN A 124 -33.92 9.38 -11.07
C ASN A 124 -33.98 7.86 -10.92
N LEU A 125 -32.85 7.16 -11.09
CA LEU A 125 -32.80 5.71 -10.93
C LEU A 125 -32.64 5.32 -9.46
N THR A 126 -33.29 4.21 -9.12
CA THR A 126 -33.15 3.57 -7.81
C THR A 126 -31.81 2.85 -7.70
N THR A 127 -31.36 2.59 -6.47
CA THR A 127 -30.14 1.82 -6.21
C THR A 127 -30.21 0.44 -6.83
N GLU A 128 -31.38 -0.19 -6.82
CA GLU A 128 -31.65 -1.51 -7.37
C GLU A 128 -31.50 -1.52 -8.90
N GLN A 129 -31.99 -0.47 -9.59
CA GLN A 129 -31.81 -0.33 -11.04
C GLN A 129 -30.35 -0.14 -11.43
N ILE A 130 -29.58 0.64 -10.67
CA ILE A 130 -28.14 0.81 -10.91
C ILE A 130 -27.39 -0.50 -10.68
N ILE A 131 -27.75 -1.25 -9.62
CA ILE A 131 -27.16 -2.57 -9.35
C ILE A 131 -27.47 -3.53 -10.50
N TRP A 132 -28.72 -3.59 -10.96
CA TRP A 132 -29.10 -4.44 -12.08
C TRP A 132 -28.27 -4.13 -13.34
N GLN A 133 -28.04 -2.84 -13.63
CA GLN A 133 -27.21 -2.43 -14.75
C GLN A 133 -25.74 -2.83 -14.55
N LEU A 134 -25.20 -2.72 -13.34
CA LEU A 134 -23.85 -3.20 -13.02
C LEU A 134 -23.72 -4.71 -13.24
N GLU A 135 -24.68 -5.50 -12.76
CA GLU A 135 -24.72 -6.94 -12.92
C GLU A 135 -24.78 -7.38 -14.38
N HIS A 136 -25.54 -6.66 -15.21
CA HIS A 136 -25.77 -7.02 -16.60
C HIS A 136 -24.67 -6.51 -17.56
N ASP A 137 -24.22 -5.27 -17.40
CA ASP A 137 -23.38 -4.59 -18.40
C ASP A 137 -21.90 -4.50 -18.02
N TYR A 138 -21.57 -4.59 -16.71
CA TYR A 138 -20.23 -4.29 -16.20
C TYR A 138 -19.57 -5.49 -15.52
N PHE A 139 -20.23 -6.13 -14.56
CA PHE A 139 -19.68 -7.27 -13.81
C PHE A 139 -19.44 -8.47 -14.72
N LYS A 140 -18.35 -9.20 -14.46
CA LYS A 140 -17.85 -10.34 -15.25
C LYS A 140 -17.49 -10.01 -16.71
N ASN A 141 -17.64 -8.75 -17.13
CA ASN A 141 -17.34 -8.29 -18.48
C ASN A 141 -16.23 -7.23 -18.46
N LYS A 142 -16.54 -6.03 -17.95
CA LYS A 142 -15.58 -4.91 -17.86
C LYS A 142 -14.79 -4.91 -16.57
N VAL A 143 -15.39 -5.40 -15.48
CA VAL A 143 -14.77 -5.54 -14.16
C VAL A 143 -15.23 -6.86 -13.52
N PRO A 144 -14.51 -7.43 -12.54
CA PRO A 144 -14.99 -8.61 -11.81
C PRO A 144 -16.34 -8.36 -11.14
N GLU A 145 -17.04 -9.43 -10.79
CA GLU A 145 -18.20 -9.33 -9.91
C GLU A 145 -17.79 -8.74 -8.56
N ALA A 146 -18.61 -7.86 -8.01
CA ALA A 146 -18.32 -7.27 -6.70
C ALA A 146 -18.36 -8.35 -5.62
N ASN A 147 -17.55 -8.20 -4.58
CA ASN A 147 -17.70 -9.00 -3.36
C ASN A 147 -18.88 -8.50 -2.53
N PHE A 148 -18.96 -7.18 -2.39
CA PHE A 148 -20.08 -6.53 -1.74
C PHE A 148 -20.23 -5.09 -2.21
N ILE A 149 -21.44 -4.56 -2.04
CA ILE A 149 -21.79 -3.18 -2.33
C ILE A 149 -22.33 -2.55 -1.05
N VAL A 150 -21.87 -1.34 -0.74
CA VAL A 150 -22.45 -0.52 0.32
C VAL A 150 -23.39 0.50 -0.31
N LEU A 151 -24.68 0.39 0.01
CA LEU A 151 -25.68 1.40 -0.33
C LEU A 151 -25.45 2.60 0.59
N THR A 152 -24.89 3.71 0.09
CA THR A 152 -24.41 4.80 0.95
C THR A 152 -25.54 5.71 1.46
N GLY A 153 -26.79 5.43 1.06
CA GLY A 153 -27.98 6.25 1.30
C GLY A 153 -28.23 7.33 0.24
N ARG A 154 -27.34 7.48 -0.75
CA ARG A 154 -27.51 8.34 -1.94
C ARG A 154 -26.92 7.73 -3.20
N GLY A 155 -25.70 7.21 -3.09
CA GLY A 155 -25.02 6.45 -4.14
C GLY A 155 -24.70 5.03 -3.66
N ILE A 156 -23.72 4.41 -4.29
CA ILE A 156 -23.22 3.09 -3.89
C ILE A 156 -21.69 3.07 -3.89
N ALA A 157 -21.11 2.28 -3.00
CA ALA A 157 -19.68 2.01 -3.00
C ALA A 157 -19.45 0.52 -3.26
N ILE A 158 -18.78 0.20 -4.37
CA ILE A 158 -18.49 -1.16 -4.80
C ILE A 158 -17.15 -1.59 -4.22
N TYR A 159 -17.06 -2.83 -3.75
CA TYR A 159 -15.83 -3.41 -3.22
C TYR A 159 -15.51 -4.75 -3.88
N TRP A 160 -14.23 -4.92 -4.20
CA TRP A 160 -13.62 -6.20 -4.55
C TRP A 160 -12.57 -6.54 -3.49
N LEU A 161 -12.84 -7.56 -2.69
CA LEU A 161 -11.91 -8.09 -1.71
C LEU A 161 -10.75 -8.77 -2.44
N ILE A 162 -9.53 -8.44 -2.03
CA ILE A 162 -8.33 -9.10 -2.53
C ILE A 162 -7.65 -9.86 -1.40
N GLU A 163 -6.87 -10.87 -1.75
CA GLU A 163 -5.92 -11.45 -0.79
C GLU A 163 -4.99 -10.34 -0.30
N PRO A 164 -4.81 -10.16 1.03
CA PRO A 164 -4.09 -9.02 1.56
C PRO A 164 -2.67 -8.96 1.00
N VAL A 165 -2.37 -7.89 0.27
CA VAL A 165 -1.03 -7.66 -0.30
C VAL A 165 -0.34 -6.52 0.44
N PRO A 166 1.00 -6.59 0.62
CA PRO A 166 1.73 -5.49 1.23
C PRO A 166 1.75 -4.28 0.31
N TYR A 167 2.14 -3.13 0.85
CA TYR A 167 2.30 -1.86 0.12
C TYR A 167 3.14 -1.98 -1.19
N LYS A 168 3.99 -3.01 -1.33
CA LYS A 168 4.78 -3.22 -2.56
C LYS A 168 3.93 -3.49 -3.80
N ALA A 169 2.70 -4.00 -3.63
CA ALA A 169 1.76 -4.24 -4.71
C ALA A 169 0.96 -2.99 -5.10
N LEU A 170 1.17 -1.87 -4.41
CA LEU A 170 0.44 -0.62 -4.61
C LEU A 170 0.48 -0.07 -6.05
N PRO A 171 1.59 -0.17 -6.82
CA PRO A 171 1.58 0.21 -8.24
C PRO A 171 0.59 -0.60 -9.07
N LEU A 172 0.49 -1.91 -8.81
CA LEU A 172 -0.46 -2.78 -9.49
C LEU A 172 -1.90 -2.48 -9.03
N TRP A 173 -2.10 -2.34 -7.72
CA TRP A 173 -3.39 -1.97 -7.14
C TRP A 173 -3.93 -0.67 -7.75
N ASN A 174 -3.08 0.36 -7.89
CA ASN A 174 -3.45 1.62 -8.53
C ASN A 174 -3.80 1.45 -10.01
N ALA A 175 -3.07 0.60 -10.74
CA ALA A 175 -3.35 0.33 -12.13
C ALA A 175 -4.74 -0.30 -12.29
N VAL A 176 -5.07 -1.26 -11.43
CA VAL A 176 -6.39 -1.90 -11.41
C VAL A 176 -7.49 -0.91 -11.02
N GLN A 177 -7.30 -0.12 -9.95
CA GLN A 177 -8.26 0.92 -9.57
C GLN A 177 -8.54 1.92 -10.68
N LYS A 178 -7.51 2.40 -11.37
CA LYS A 178 -7.67 3.34 -12.48
C LYS A 178 -8.40 2.71 -13.65
N HIS A 179 -8.13 1.45 -13.93
CA HIS A 179 -8.85 0.72 -14.95
C HIS A 179 -10.34 0.61 -14.57
N PHE A 180 -10.67 0.18 -13.36
CA PHE A 180 -12.05 0.07 -12.90
C PHE A 180 -12.77 1.43 -12.87
N LEU A 181 -12.09 2.48 -12.41
CA LEU A 181 -12.59 3.85 -12.46
C LEU A 181 -12.95 4.26 -13.90
N LYS A 182 -12.06 3.95 -14.86
CA LYS A 182 -12.29 4.26 -16.27
C LYS A 182 -13.49 3.50 -16.83
N GLU A 183 -13.56 2.19 -16.58
CA GLU A 183 -14.65 1.36 -17.10
C GLU A 183 -16.01 1.72 -16.48
N LEU A 184 -16.04 2.19 -15.23
CA LEU A 184 -17.25 2.60 -14.51
C LEU A 184 -17.52 4.11 -14.59
N LYS A 185 -16.74 4.87 -15.36
CA LYS A 185 -16.86 6.34 -15.40
C LYS A 185 -18.22 6.81 -15.89
N GLU A 186 -18.76 6.13 -16.90
CA GLU A 186 -20.04 6.48 -17.55
C GLU A 186 -21.26 6.32 -16.62
N ILE A 187 -21.16 5.44 -15.62
CA ILE A 187 -22.21 5.21 -14.61
C ILE A 187 -21.96 5.99 -13.30
N GLY A 188 -20.99 6.91 -13.29
CA GLY A 188 -20.80 7.88 -12.20
C GLY A 188 -19.67 7.57 -11.23
N ALA A 189 -18.64 6.85 -11.65
CA ALA A 189 -17.47 6.64 -10.80
C ALA A 189 -16.71 7.93 -10.48
N ASP A 190 -16.53 8.18 -9.17
CA ASP A 190 -15.79 9.32 -8.63
C ASP A 190 -14.28 9.11 -8.81
N GLU A 191 -13.64 10.05 -9.51
CA GLU A 191 -12.18 10.05 -9.76
C GLU A 191 -11.34 10.00 -8.49
N LYS A 192 -11.87 10.54 -7.39
CA LYS A 192 -11.16 10.52 -6.11
C LYS A 192 -11.06 9.10 -5.52
N SER A 193 -11.68 8.08 -6.11
CA SER A 193 -11.66 6.68 -5.63
C SER A 193 -10.29 5.99 -5.76
N ILE A 194 -9.32 6.61 -6.44
CA ILE A 194 -7.97 6.05 -6.65
C ILE A 194 -7.04 6.14 -5.42
N ASP A 195 -7.44 6.84 -4.37
CA ASP A 195 -6.63 6.98 -3.14
C ASP A 195 -6.71 5.70 -2.30
N SER A 196 -5.62 4.92 -2.28
CA SER A 196 -5.46 3.71 -1.45
C SER A 196 -5.67 3.89 0.06
N SER A 197 -5.60 5.13 0.57
CA SER A 197 -5.85 5.47 1.97
C SER A 197 -7.25 6.02 2.22
N ARG A 198 -8.17 5.96 1.23
CA ARG A 198 -9.52 6.53 1.32
C ARG A 198 -10.34 5.84 2.40
N VAL A 199 -11.21 6.63 3.02
CA VAL A 199 -12.29 6.15 3.89
C VAL A 199 -13.61 6.25 3.14
N MET A 200 -14.46 5.24 3.25
CA MET A 200 -15.77 5.19 2.61
C MET A 200 -16.86 4.95 3.65
N ARG A 201 -18.13 5.16 3.26
CA ARG A 201 -19.28 5.09 4.16
C ARG A 201 -19.32 3.76 4.91
N MET A 202 -19.55 3.82 6.22
CA MET A 202 -19.77 2.62 7.02
C MET A 202 -21.23 2.15 6.93
N ALA A 203 -21.45 0.88 6.62
CA ALA A 203 -22.76 0.24 6.67
C ALA A 203 -23.34 0.29 8.09
N GLY A 204 -24.66 0.41 8.21
CA GLY A 204 -25.36 0.62 9.49
C GLY A 204 -25.29 2.05 10.03
N SER A 205 -24.47 2.94 9.47
CA SER A 205 -24.47 4.37 9.81
C SER A 205 -25.54 5.15 9.04
N ILE A 206 -25.97 6.30 9.56
CA ILE A 206 -26.93 7.18 8.88
C ILE A 206 -26.19 8.16 7.98
N ASN A 207 -26.62 8.29 6.73
CA ASN A 207 -26.18 9.38 5.87
C ASN A 207 -26.92 10.66 6.23
N GLN A 208 -26.25 11.58 6.89
CA GLN A 208 -26.87 12.82 7.40
C GLN A 208 -27.44 13.72 6.29
N LYS A 209 -27.00 13.54 5.04
CA LYS A 209 -27.54 14.32 3.92
C LYS A 209 -28.88 13.78 3.41
N SER A 210 -29.14 12.48 3.50
CA SER A 210 -30.40 11.86 3.02
C SER A 210 -31.30 11.31 4.13
N GLY A 211 -30.80 11.20 5.36
CA GLY A 211 -31.49 10.55 6.48
C GLY A 211 -31.59 9.02 6.36
N LYS A 212 -31.11 8.42 5.26
CA LYS A 212 -31.17 6.97 5.03
C LYS A 212 -30.03 6.24 5.75
N ASN A 213 -30.32 5.04 6.24
CA ASN A 213 -29.28 4.13 6.74
C ASN A 213 -28.45 3.61 5.56
N ALA A 214 -27.13 3.56 5.73
CA ALA A 214 -26.27 2.86 4.82
C ALA A 214 -26.47 1.35 4.98
N ASP A 215 -26.61 0.63 3.88
CA ASP A 215 -26.81 -0.82 3.88
C ASP A 215 -25.64 -1.54 3.20
N ILE A 216 -25.56 -2.85 3.38
CA ILE A 216 -24.55 -3.70 2.75
C ILE A 216 -25.21 -4.90 2.07
N LEU A 217 -24.90 -5.08 0.79
CA LEU A 217 -25.29 -6.22 -0.03
C LEU A 217 -24.05 -7.06 -0.31
N VAL A 218 -24.02 -8.29 0.21
CA VAL A 218 -22.87 -9.20 0.06
C VAL A 218 -23.18 -10.24 -1.01
N TYR A 219 -22.31 -10.33 -2.01
CA TYR A 219 -22.38 -11.29 -3.12
C TYR A 219 -21.50 -12.50 -2.82
N SER A 220 -20.24 -12.24 -2.44
CA SER A 220 -19.27 -13.28 -2.09
C SER A 220 -18.26 -12.79 -1.07
N LYS A 221 -17.76 -13.73 -0.25
CA LYS A 221 -16.65 -13.51 0.69
C LYS A 221 -15.30 -13.94 0.12
N ASP A 222 -15.28 -14.58 -1.04
CA ASP A 222 -14.07 -15.10 -1.66
C ASP A 222 -13.17 -13.97 -2.14
N ARG A 223 -11.88 -14.06 -1.83
CA ARG A 223 -10.93 -13.00 -2.16
C ARG A 223 -10.31 -13.26 -3.51
N TYR A 224 -10.23 -12.21 -4.32
CA TYR A 224 -9.51 -12.24 -5.59
C TYR A 224 -8.00 -12.20 -5.36
N ILE A 225 -7.23 -12.82 -6.25
CA ILE A 225 -5.79 -12.57 -6.33
C ILE A 225 -5.57 -11.37 -7.25
N LEU A 226 -4.88 -10.33 -6.74
CA LEU A 226 -4.71 -9.07 -7.48
C LEU A 226 -4.05 -9.24 -8.86
N SER A 227 -3.16 -10.22 -9.02
CA SER A 227 -2.54 -10.53 -10.32
C SER A 227 -3.51 -11.19 -11.30
N GLU A 228 -4.47 -11.99 -10.83
CA GLU A 228 -5.48 -12.61 -11.70
C GLU A 228 -6.43 -11.55 -12.26
N ILE A 229 -6.86 -10.59 -11.42
CA ILE A 229 -7.63 -9.42 -11.88
C ILE A 229 -6.87 -8.68 -12.98
N GLN A 230 -5.56 -8.49 -12.81
CA GLN A 230 -4.72 -7.85 -13.81
C GLN A 230 -4.71 -8.62 -15.13
N GLU A 231 -4.55 -9.94 -15.07
CA GLU A 231 -4.45 -10.79 -16.26
C GLU A 231 -5.78 -10.87 -17.02
N GLU A 232 -6.90 -10.87 -16.32
CA GLU A 232 -8.23 -11.01 -16.92
C GLU A 232 -8.80 -9.69 -17.43
N TYR A 233 -8.65 -8.59 -16.69
CA TYR A 233 -9.36 -7.34 -16.97
C TYR A 233 -8.48 -6.23 -17.53
N LEU A 234 -7.20 -6.18 -17.17
CA LEU A 234 -6.34 -5.10 -17.67
C LEU A 234 -5.85 -5.44 -19.07
N PRO A 235 -5.76 -4.45 -19.98
CA PRO A 235 -5.19 -4.69 -21.30
C PRO A 235 -3.77 -5.22 -21.13
N VAL A 236 -3.42 -6.26 -21.90
CA VAL A 236 -2.05 -6.75 -21.99
C VAL A 236 -1.16 -5.54 -22.26
N LEU A 237 -0.27 -5.24 -21.32
CA LEU A 237 0.74 -4.20 -21.49
C LEU A 237 1.63 -4.61 -22.65
N THR A 238 1.23 -4.28 -23.87
CA THR A 238 2.08 -4.44 -25.03
C THR A 238 3.35 -3.66 -24.72
N PRO A 239 4.54 -4.27 -24.82
CA PRO A 239 5.76 -3.49 -24.78
C PRO A 239 5.62 -2.43 -25.87
N TYR A 240 5.72 -1.18 -25.46
CA TYR A 240 6.03 0.01 -26.25
C TYR A 240 6.23 -0.32 -27.74
N ILE A 241 5.25 0.05 -28.57
CA ILE A 241 5.26 0.03 -30.05
C ILE A 241 6.39 -0.82 -30.65
N LYS A 242 6.07 -2.02 -31.17
CA LYS A 242 6.99 -2.80 -32.01
C LYS A 242 7.63 -1.86 -33.04
N ASN A 243 8.92 -1.57 -32.88
CA ASN A 243 9.72 -0.99 -33.95
C ASN A 243 9.59 -1.93 -35.17
N PRO A 244 9.04 -1.49 -36.32
CA PRO A 244 8.84 -2.35 -37.48
C PRO A 244 10.13 -2.99 -37.99
N TYR A 245 11.30 -2.44 -37.61
CA TYR A 245 12.62 -2.88 -38.01
C TYR A 245 13.29 -3.87 -37.04
N TYR A 246 12.65 -4.28 -35.93
CA TYR A 246 13.26 -5.22 -34.98
C TYR A 246 12.40 -6.46 -34.73
N LYS A 247 12.69 -7.55 -35.45
CA LYS A 247 12.13 -8.89 -35.20
C LYS A 247 12.99 -9.61 -34.17
N SER A 248 12.63 -9.57 -32.88
CA SER A 248 13.27 -10.44 -31.88
C SER A 248 12.68 -11.86 -31.97
N LYS A 249 13.56 -12.85 -32.17
CA LYS A 249 13.19 -14.27 -32.12
C LYS A 249 12.86 -14.67 -30.66
N GLY A 250 11.64 -15.17 -30.44
CA GLY A 250 11.33 -16.18 -29.42
C GLY A 250 11.70 -15.88 -27.97
N ARG A 251 11.31 -14.72 -27.42
CA ARG A 251 11.32 -14.52 -25.96
C ARG A 251 9.89 -14.25 -25.50
N ASN A 252 9.37 -15.09 -24.60
CA ASN A 252 8.09 -14.85 -23.93
C ASN A 252 8.06 -13.39 -23.45
N SER A 253 6.94 -12.70 -23.69
CA SER A 253 6.74 -11.33 -23.23
C SER A 253 7.05 -11.29 -21.75
N LYS A 254 8.15 -10.66 -21.36
CA LYS A 254 8.44 -10.42 -19.95
C LYS A 254 7.26 -9.64 -19.41
N ILE A 255 6.64 -10.14 -18.35
CA ILE A 255 5.76 -9.36 -17.48
C ILE A 255 6.49 -8.04 -17.24
N VAL A 256 5.94 -6.96 -17.79
CA VAL A 256 6.54 -5.64 -17.68
C VAL A 256 6.39 -5.29 -16.21
N ASN A 257 7.50 -5.30 -15.45
CA ASN A 257 7.49 -4.71 -14.11
C ASN A 257 6.89 -3.32 -14.27
N PHE A 258 5.76 -3.06 -13.59
CA PHE A 258 5.14 -1.76 -13.47
C PHE A 258 6.09 -0.79 -12.73
N PHE A 259 7.20 -0.42 -13.35
CA PHE A 259 7.92 0.80 -13.04
C PHE A 259 7.14 1.94 -13.68
N THR A 260 5.91 2.16 -13.22
CA THR A 260 5.16 3.36 -13.60
C THR A 260 5.80 4.56 -12.91
N LEU A 261 5.66 5.74 -13.51
CA LEU A 261 6.02 7.01 -12.87
C LEU A 261 5.43 7.11 -11.45
N TYR A 262 4.22 6.56 -11.24
CA TYR A 262 3.59 6.42 -9.93
C TYR A 262 4.42 5.61 -8.92
N SER A 263 5.05 4.49 -9.33
CA SER A 263 5.95 3.73 -8.44
C SER A 263 7.20 4.54 -8.04
N LEU A 264 7.71 5.39 -8.96
CA LEU A 264 8.89 6.21 -8.69
C LEU A 264 8.55 7.34 -7.70
N HIS A 265 7.47 8.08 -7.92
CA HIS A 265 7.06 9.17 -7.03
C HIS A 265 6.76 8.65 -5.61
N TYR A 266 6.11 7.50 -5.50
CA TYR A 266 5.88 6.87 -4.20
C TYR A 266 7.18 6.43 -3.49
N ALA A 267 8.10 5.79 -4.21
CA ALA A 267 9.39 5.41 -3.63
C ALA A 267 10.21 6.63 -3.20
N ARG A 268 10.14 7.73 -3.96
CA ARG A 268 10.78 9.01 -3.62
C ARG A 268 10.15 9.69 -2.40
N LEU A 269 8.82 9.63 -2.24
CA LEU A 269 8.14 10.06 -1.01
C LEU A 269 8.68 9.31 0.21
N ARG A 270 8.79 7.98 0.11
CA ARG A 270 9.33 7.14 1.18
C ARG A 270 10.78 7.47 1.50
N ASP A 271 11.60 7.74 0.50
CA ASP A 271 13.00 8.15 0.70
C ASP A 271 13.11 9.48 1.45
N ILE A 272 12.24 10.46 1.17
CA ILE A 272 12.22 11.74 1.90
C ILE A 272 11.72 11.59 3.34
N VAL A 273 10.71 10.73 3.57
CA VAL A 273 10.26 10.40 4.93
C VAL A 273 11.37 9.68 5.71
N ALA A 274 12.06 8.73 5.07
CA ALA A 274 13.20 8.03 5.66
C ALA A 274 14.35 9.00 5.99
N LEU A 275 14.63 9.95 5.10
CA LEU A 275 15.65 10.97 5.30
C LEU A 275 15.35 11.84 6.52
N GLN A 276 14.13 12.38 6.63
CA GLN A 276 13.72 13.16 7.81
C GLN A 276 13.86 12.34 9.09
N LYS A 277 13.45 11.07 9.06
CA LYS A 277 13.52 10.18 10.22
C LYS A 277 14.96 9.89 10.65
N ILE A 278 15.85 9.54 9.71
CA ILE A 278 17.25 9.20 10.00
C ILE A 278 18.01 10.42 10.52
N ARG A 279 17.64 11.62 10.07
CA ARG A 279 18.19 12.88 10.58
C ARG A 279 17.50 13.38 11.85
N GLU A 280 16.55 12.63 12.42
CA GLU A 280 15.77 13.04 13.60
C GLU A 280 15.16 14.44 13.47
N GLY A 281 14.70 14.77 12.26
CA GLY A 281 14.11 16.06 11.92
C GLY A 281 15.12 17.19 11.65
N TYR A 282 16.43 16.93 11.68
CA TYR A 282 17.45 17.89 11.22
C TYR A 282 17.58 17.88 9.69
N CYS A 283 18.02 19.01 9.15
CA CYS A 283 18.45 19.18 7.76
C CYS A 283 19.98 19.15 7.67
N ARG A 284 20.54 19.32 6.48
CA ARG A 284 21.96 19.65 6.30
C ARG A 284 22.13 21.03 5.68
N ASN A 285 23.17 21.76 6.08
CA ASN A 285 23.59 22.98 5.38
C ASN A 285 24.37 22.63 4.10
N GLU A 286 24.83 23.64 3.36
CA GLU A 286 25.59 23.46 2.11
C GLU A 286 26.92 22.71 2.33
N GLU A 287 27.54 22.90 3.50
CA GLU A 287 28.76 22.21 3.92
C GLU A 287 28.53 20.76 4.38
N GLY A 288 27.26 20.33 4.46
CA GLY A 288 26.88 18.97 4.83
C GLY A 288 26.75 18.71 6.34
N PHE A 289 26.87 19.72 7.21
CA PHE A 289 26.64 19.59 8.65
C PHE A 289 25.16 19.62 9.00
N LEU A 290 24.76 18.94 10.08
CA LEU A 290 23.38 18.95 10.53
C LEU A 290 22.96 20.35 11.01
N ALA A 291 21.84 20.83 10.48
CA ALA A 291 21.27 22.14 10.78
C ALA A 291 19.78 22.00 11.12
N LYS A 292 19.25 22.92 11.94
CA LYS A 292 17.83 22.91 12.34
C LYS A 292 16.89 23.37 11.22
N SER A 293 17.42 24.04 10.19
CA SER A 293 16.67 24.65 9.09
C SER A 293 17.50 24.67 7.80
N GLY A 294 16.92 25.15 6.70
CA GLY A 294 17.60 25.41 5.41
C GLY A 294 17.16 24.50 4.25
N GLN A 295 16.78 23.25 4.53
CA GLN A 295 16.28 22.32 3.49
C GLN A 295 14.81 21.94 3.67
N ARG A 296 14.13 22.44 4.71
CA ARG A 296 12.77 22.02 5.09
C ARG A 296 11.76 22.36 3.99
N GLU A 297 11.86 23.56 3.46
CA GLU A 297 11.03 24.12 2.39
C GLU A 297 11.16 23.26 1.14
N PHE A 298 12.40 22.91 0.77
CA PHE A 298 12.67 22.05 -0.38
C PHE A 298 12.19 20.61 -0.16
N MET A 299 12.42 20.04 1.03
CA MET A 299 11.90 18.70 1.37
C MET A 299 10.36 18.65 1.39
N CYS A 300 9.71 19.67 1.93
CA CYS A 300 8.25 19.83 1.88
C CYS A 300 7.76 20.01 0.44
N PHE A 301 8.48 20.76 -0.38
CA PHE A 301 8.16 20.93 -1.81
C PHE A 301 8.22 19.59 -2.56
N LEU A 302 9.30 18.82 -2.38
CA LEU A 302 9.45 17.49 -2.97
C LEU A 302 8.34 16.56 -2.51
N TYR A 303 8.00 16.60 -1.21
CA TYR A 303 6.91 15.82 -0.63
C TYR A 303 5.57 16.19 -1.28
N ARG A 304 5.18 17.48 -1.30
CA ARG A 304 3.91 17.93 -1.90
C ARG A 304 3.83 17.55 -3.38
N TYR A 305 4.91 17.78 -4.12
CA TYR A 305 4.95 17.50 -5.56
C TYR A 305 4.74 16.02 -5.86
N TRP A 306 5.49 15.13 -5.20
CA TRP A 306 5.33 13.70 -5.44
C TRP A 306 4.03 13.14 -4.86
N SER A 307 3.49 13.72 -3.78
CA SER A 307 2.15 13.40 -3.28
C SER A 307 1.09 13.75 -4.32
N CYS A 308 1.17 14.93 -4.95
CA CYS A 308 0.28 15.31 -6.06
C CYS A 308 0.38 14.34 -7.23
N CYS A 309 1.60 14.07 -7.73
CA CYS A 309 1.81 13.16 -8.85
C CYS A 309 1.30 11.74 -8.56
N TYR A 310 1.29 11.35 -7.29
CA TYR A 310 0.90 10.01 -6.88
C TYR A 310 -0.61 9.89 -6.61
N GLU A 311 -1.19 10.77 -5.80
CA GLU A 311 -2.58 10.73 -5.32
C GLU A 311 -3.56 11.42 -6.27
N ALA A 312 -3.06 12.26 -7.18
CA ALA A 312 -3.84 13.18 -8.00
C ALA A 312 -4.78 14.12 -7.21
N ASN A 313 -4.46 14.40 -5.95
CA ASN A 313 -5.26 15.21 -5.04
C ASN A 313 -4.40 16.29 -4.37
N LYS A 314 -4.65 17.56 -4.71
CA LYS A 314 -3.83 18.70 -4.28
C LYS A 314 -4.06 19.04 -2.81
N GLU A 315 -5.31 19.02 -2.37
CA GLU A 315 -5.70 19.31 -0.99
C GLU A 315 -5.09 18.28 -0.05
N LYS A 316 -5.18 17.00 -0.43
CA LYS A 316 -4.61 15.90 0.35
C LYS A 316 -3.08 15.95 0.38
N ALA A 317 -2.45 16.30 -0.74
CA ALA A 317 -1.01 16.51 -0.79
C ALA A 317 -0.55 17.64 0.15
N LEU A 318 -1.28 18.76 0.21
CA LEU A 318 -0.97 19.84 1.17
C LEU A 318 -1.15 19.37 2.62
N GLU A 319 -2.27 18.71 2.95
CA GLU A 319 -2.52 18.16 4.29
C GLU A 319 -1.37 17.22 4.72
N ASN A 320 -1.00 16.29 3.85
CA ASN A 320 0.09 15.35 4.09
C ASN A 320 1.44 16.09 4.24
N THR A 321 1.67 17.16 3.49
CA THR A 321 2.90 17.98 3.57
C THR A 321 2.99 18.74 4.90
N LEU A 322 1.89 19.34 5.35
CA LEU A 322 1.83 20.06 6.63
C LEU A 322 2.14 19.14 7.81
N ASP A 323 1.60 17.93 7.77
CA ASP A 323 1.90 16.94 8.79
C ASP A 323 3.33 16.37 8.63
N PHE A 324 3.86 16.24 7.42
CA PHE A 324 5.27 15.86 7.20
C PHE A 324 6.21 16.92 7.80
N ASN A 325 5.87 18.20 7.65
CA ASN A 325 6.61 19.32 8.22
C ASN A 325 6.71 19.25 9.77
N LYS A 326 5.73 18.66 10.45
CA LYS A 326 5.78 18.45 11.92
C LYS A 326 6.93 17.54 12.36
N GLY A 327 7.48 16.73 11.46
CA GLY A 327 8.61 15.85 11.74
C GLY A 327 9.97 16.56 11.78
N PHE A 328 10.05 17.85 11.44
CA PHE A 328 11.29 18.61 11.54
C PHE A 328 11.54 19.09 12.97
N LYS A 329 12.83 19.28 13.30
CA LYS A 329 13.24 19.77 14.63
C LYS A 329 12.67 21.16 14.92
N VAL A 330 12.58 21.98 13.89
CA VAL A 330 11.84 23.24 13.88
C VAL A 330 10.92 23.16 12.66
N PRO A 331 9.61 22.90 12.83
CA PRO A 331 8.66 22.94 11.71
C PRO A 331 8.51 24.36 11.16
N LEU A 332 8.19 24.47 9.86
CA LEU A 332 7.74 25.72 9.25
C LEU A 332 6.33 26.08 9.72
N ASP A 333 5.96 27.36 9.68
CA ASP A 333 4.56 27.75 9.91
C ASP A 333 3.65 27.24 8.79
N TYR A 334 2.35 27.07 9.08
CA TYR A 334 1.35 26.62 8.10
C TYR A 334 1.42 27.44 6.81
N LYS A 335 1.41 28.78 6.91
CA LYS A 335 1.39 29.67 5.73
C LYS A 335 2.70 29.58 4.95
N GLU A 336 3.80 29.36 5.65
CA GLU A 336 5.12 29.20 5.04
C GLU A 336 5.20 27.91 4.23
N VAL A 337 4.72 26.78 4.77
CA VAL A 337 4.62 25.51 4.02
C VAL A 337 3.74 25.70 2.79
N GLU A 338 2.55 26.27 2.97
CA GLU A 338 1.59 26.45 1.88
C GLU A 338 2.20 27.27 0.72
N ASN A 339 2.80 28.41 1.05
CA ASN A 339 3.38 29.34 0.06
C ASN A 339 4.65 28.79 -0.58
N ALA A 340 5.59 28.29 0.22
CA ALA A 340 6.89 27.79 -0.27
C ALA A 340 6.72 26.57 -1.19
N THR A 341 5.64 25.82 -1.04
CA THR A 341 5.39 24.59 -1.81
C THR A 341 4.30 24.74 -2.88
N LYS A 342 3.69 25.92 -3.03
CA LYS A 342 2.59 26.15 -3.99
C LYS A 342 2.97 25.81 -5.44
N SER A 343 4.22 26.02 -5.81
CA SER A 343 4.77 25.66 -7.13
C SER A 343 4.70 24.16 -7.44
N ALA A 344 4.58 23.30 -6.42
CA ALA A 344 4.41 21.86 -6.57
C ALA A 344 3.13 21.51 -7.31
N GLU A 345 2.03 22.23 -7.04
CA GLU A 345 0.74 21.98 -7.71
C GLU A 345 0.79 22.36 -9.18
N LYS A 346 1.41 23.51 -9.50
CA LYS A 346 1.62 23.95 -10.88
C LYS A 346 2.46 22.94 -11.66
N ALA A 347 3.54 22.45 -11.06
CA ALA A 347 4.38 21.45 -11.69
C ALA A 347 3.67 20.09 -11.86
N TYR A 348 2.74 19.76 -10.97
CA TYR A 348 1.88 18.59 -11.13
C TYR A 348 0.90 18.75 -12.29
N GLU A 349 0.29 19.93 -12.47
CA GLU A 349 -0.56 20.21 -13.64
C GLU A 349 0.21 20.10 -14.95
N ASP A 350 1.43 20.63 -15.01
CA ASP A 350 2.28 20.51 -16.20
C ASP A 350 2.70 19.06 -16.44
N TRP A 351 2.89 18.27 -15.39
CA TRP A 351 3.13 16.84 -15.49
C TRP A 351 1.92 16.07 -16.04
N LEU A 352 0.69 16.44 -15.65
CA LEU A 352 -0.54 15.83 -16.17
C LEU A 352 -0.72 16.06 -17.68
N LYS A 353 -0.43 17.28 -18.16
CA LYS A 353 -0.56 17.65 -19.58
C LYS A 353 0.36 16.83 -20.49
N ASP A 354 1.57 16.54 -20.01
CA ASP A 354 2.60 15.86 -20.80
C ASP A 354 2.57 14.33 -20.70
N SER A 355 1.94 13.78 -19.65
CA SER A 355 1.85 12.33 -19.42
C SER A 355 0.40 11.78 -19.32
N PRO A 356 -0.53 12.12 -20.23
CA PRO A 356 -1.91 11.63 -20.18
C PRO A 356 -2.03 10.10 -20.32
N SER A 357 -1.04 9.44 -20.95
CA SER A 357 -0.99 7.99 -21.17
C SER A 357 0.08 7.25 -20.35
N GLY A 358 0.76 7.93 -19.41
CA GLY A 358 1.84 7.33 -18.61
C GLY A 358 3.19 7.19 -19.34
N THR A 359 3.37 7.86 -20.48
CA THR A 359 4.58 7.81 -21.29
C THR A 359 5.44 9.07 -21.08
N TYR A 360 6.71 8.89 -20.72
CA TYR A 360 7.63 9.97 -20.29
C TYR A 360 7.91 11.01 -21.40
N ARG A 361 7.29 12.20 -21.31
CA ARG A 361 7.71 13.45 -21.97
C ARG A 361 7.64 14.61 -20.96
N ARG A 362 8.44 15.66 -21.20
CA ARG A 362 9.19 16.48 -20.22
C ARG A 362 8.36 17.49 -19.37
N GLY A 363 7.21 17.09 -18.82
CA GLY A 363 6.39 17.94 -17.95
C GLY A 363 6.79 17.85 -16.47
N GLY A 364 6.62 18.95 -15.73
CA GLY A 364 6.91 19.01 -14.29
C GLY A 364 8.40 18.87 -13.91
N TYR A 365 8.67 18.57 -12.63
CA TYR A 365 10.03 18.47 -12.09
C TYR A 365 10.60 17.05 -12.17
N ASN A 366 11.55 16.86 -13.07
CA ASN A 366 12.20 15.57 -13.33
C ASN A 366 13.60 15.50 -12.72
N TYR A 367 13.68 15.55 -11.38
CA TYR A 367 14.96 15.52 -10.68
C TYR A 367 15.74 14.23 -10.96
N LYS A 368 17.03 14.37 -11.30
CA LYS A 368 17.98 13.27 -11.30
C LYS A 368 18.35 12.90 -9.86
N ASN A 369 18.73 11.65 -9.63
CA ASN A 369 19.18 11.21 -8.32
C ASN A 369 20.40 12.00 -7.86
N GLU A 370 21.35 12.26 -8.77
CA GLU A 370 22.55 13.05 -8.49
C GLU A 370 22.20 14.44 -7.96
N THR A 371 21.23 15.12 -8.59
CA THR A 371 20.77 16.45 -8.18
C THR A 371 20.09 16.43 -6.80
N LEU A 372 19.29 15.41 -6.49
CA LEU A 372 18.65 15.29 -5.17
C LEU A 372 19.69 15.02 -4.09
N ILE A 373 20.65 14.13 -4.37
CA ILE A 373 21.74 13.79 -3.44
C ILE A 373 22.56 15.03 -3.11
N GLU A 374 22.92 15.82 -4.13
CA GLU A 374 23.65 17.08 -3.97
C GLU A 374 22.83 18.11 -3.18
N LYS A 375 21.62 18.45 -3.63
CA LYS A 375 20.80 19.49 -2.98
C LYS A 375 20.42 19.17 -1.53
N LEU A 376 20.26 17.88 -1.21
CA LEU A 376 19.90 17.44 0.14
C LEU A 376 21.13 17.01 0.97
N ASN A 377 22.35 17.13 0.42
CA ASN A 377 23.60 16.65 1.01
C ASN A 377 23.47 15.22 1.57
N ILE A 378 22.91 14.30 0.77
CA ILE A 378 22.64 12.93 1.20
C ILE A 378 23.95 12.15 1.28
N THR A 379 24.19 11.50 2.41
CA THR A 379 25.40 10.71 2.66
C THR A 379 25.30 9.27 2.14
N ASP A 380 26.45 8.62 1.96
CA ASP A 380 26.54 7.21 1.57
C ASP A 380 25.80 6.28 2.56
N GLU A 381 25.80 6.59 3.86
CA GLU A 381 25.09 5.80 4.87
C GLU A 381 23.57 5.98 4.79
N GLU A 382 23.10 7.23 4.61
CA GLU A 382 21.67 7.54 4.41
C GLU A 382 21.12 6.79 3.18
N MET A 383 21.87 6.79 2.05
CA MET A 383 21.47 6.10 0.81
C MET A 383 21.28 4.58 0.97
N LYS A 384 21.95 3.92 1.93
CA LYS A 384 21.77 2.47 2.16
C LYS A 384 20.34 2.13 2.59
N THR A 385 19.63 3.08 3.18
CA THR A 385 18.25 2.91 3.66
C THR A 385 17.19 3.23 2.61
N PHE A 386 17.58 3.94 1.53
CA PHE A 386 16.65 4.43 0.51
C PHE A 386 16.33 3.39 -0.56
N GLU A 387 15.20 3.58 -1.22
CA GLU A 387 14.72 2.75 -2.31
C GLU A 387 15.24 3.24 -3.66
N THR A 388 15.17 4.56 -3.91
CA THR A 388 15.41 5.15 -5.24
C THR A 388 16.40 6.28 -5.28
N ILE A 389 16.48 7.16 -4.27
CA ILE A 389 17.42 8.30 -4.24
C ILE A 389 18.83 7.81 -3.86
N ILE A 390 19.43 7.02 -4.74
CA ILE A 390 20.73 6.37 -4.50
C ILE A 390 21.72 6.68 -5.62
N SER A 391 22.99 6.74 -5.25
CA SER A 391 24.10 6.96 -6.17
C SER A 391 24.40 5.71 -7.01
N LYS A 392 25.09 5.90 -8.13
CA LYS A 392 25.57 4.79 -8.98
C LYS A 392 26.47 3.81 -8.20
N LYS A 393 27.22 4.32 -7.21
CA LYS A 393 28.05 3.51 -6.30
C LYS A 393 27.18 2.55 -5.47
N GLU A 394 26.11 3.05 -4.87
CA GLU A 394 25.20 2.23 -4.05
C GLU A 394 24.42 1.21 -4.89
N VAL A 395 24.00 1.58 -6.10
CA VAL A 395 23.38 0.63 -7.06
C VAL A 395 24.33 -0.55 -7.32
N ARG A 396 25.58 -0.27 -7.69
CA ARG A 396 26.60 -1.30 -7.95
C ARG A 396 26.85 -2.18 -6.72
N ARG A 397 26.89 -1.58 -5.51
CA ARG A 397 27.06 -2.34 -4.25
C ARG A 397 25.91 -3.34 -4.05
N ARG A 398 24.66 -2.90 -4.21
CA ARG A 398 23.46 -3.75 -4.08
C ARG A 398 23.45 -4.86 -5.12
N ASP A 399 23.79 -4.55 -6.37
CA ASP A 399 23.82 -5.55 -7.44
C ASP A 399 24.92 -6.60 -7.24
N ASN A 400 26.10 -6.18 -6.80
CA ASN A 400 27.18 -7.10 -6.43
C ASN A 400 26.76 -8.01 -5.29
N GLN A 401 26.07 -7.49 -4.28
CA GLN A 401 25.55 -8.29 -3.16
C GLN A 401 24.50 -9.30 -3.64
N LYS A 402 23.52 -8.87 -4.45
CA LYS A 402 22.51 -9.75 -5.04
C LYS A 402 23.14 -10.83 -5.92
N ASN A 403 24.11 -10.47 -6.76
CA ASN A 403 24.85 -11.41 -7.60
C ASN A 403 25.64 -12.42 -6.77
N LYS A 404 26.30 -11.99 -5.69
CA LYS A 404 26.99 -12.87 -4.75
C LYS A 404 26.03 -13.87 -4.11
N ILE A 405 24.85 -13.43 -3.68
CA ILE A 405 23.80 -14.31 -3.12
C ILE A 405 23.32 -15.29 -4.18
N ARG A 406 22.99 -14.82 -5.40
CA ARG A 406 22.52 -15.67 -6.50
C ARG A 406 23.56 -16.72 -6.89
N GLN A 407 24.83 -16.34 -6.98
CA GLN A 407 25.91 -17.27 -7.30
C GLN A 407 26.15 -18.29 -6.18
N LYS A 408 26.02 -17.88 -4.90
CA LYS A 408 26.05 -18.81 -3.77
C LYS A 408 24.89 -19.81 -3.81
N ALA A 409 23.68 -19.35 -4.16
CA ALA A 409 22.51 -20.22 -4.29
C ALA A 409 22.67 -21.22 -5.44
N LYS A 410 23.14 -20.79 -6.62
CA LYS A 410 23.40 -21.67 -7.77
C LYS A 410 24.41 -22.79 -7.50
N ARG A 411 25.34 -22.58 -6.57
CA ARG A 411 26.34 -23.59 -6.18
C ARG A 411 25.78 -24.66 -5.25
N ARG A 412 24.56 -24.48 -4.73
CA ARG A 412 23.91 -25.37 -3.78
C ARG A 412 22.81 -26.18 -4.48
N ASN A 413 22.64 -27.44 -4.09
CA ASN A 413 21.52 -28.27 -4.52
C ASN A 413 20.26 -27.99 -3.68
N GLU A 414 19.17 -28.72 -3.94
CA GLU A 414 17.89 -28.60 -3.19
C GLU A 414 18.05 -28.78 -1.68
N LYS A 415 19.03 -29.58 -1.25
CA LYS A 415 19.37 -29.79 0.18
C LYS A 415 20.28 -28.68 0.74
N GLY A 416 20.53 -27.62 -0.01
CA GLY A 416 21.40 -26.51 0.39
C GLY A 416 22.90 -26.84 0.37
N LEU A 417 23.32 -27.97 -0.18
CA LEU A 417 24.71 -28.44 -0.16
C LEU A 417 25.46 -28.07 -1.43
N THR A 418 26.72 -27.69 -1.29
CA THR A 418 27.61 -27.53 -2.46
C THR A 418 27.97 -28.89 -3.07
N LYS A 419 28.38 -28.92 -4.36
CA LYS A 419 28.84 -30.16 -5.03
C LYS A 419 29.86 -30.96 -4.20
N ARG A 420 30.87 -30.28 -3.63
CA ARG A 420 31.88 -30.90 -2.77
C ARG A 420 31.29 -31.48 -1.47
N GLN A 421 30.33 -30.80 -0.86
CA GLN A 421 29.64 -31.30 0.34
C GLN A 421 28.75 -32.51 0.02
N GLN A 422 28.04 -32.48 -1.11
CA GLN A 422 27.24 -33.61 -1.57
C GLN A 422 28.13 -34.82 -1.92
N GLU A 423 29.26 -34.60 -2.60
CA GLU A 423 30.24 -35.66 -2.90
C GLU A 423 30.84 -36.25 -1.63
N LYS A 424 31.15 -35.41 -0.62
CA LYS A 424 31.60 -35.88 0.69
C LYS A 424 30.55 -36.78 1.34
N LEU A 425 29.29 -36.34 1.43
CA LEU A 425 28.20 -37.16 1.99
C LEU A 425 27.98 -38.45 1.21
N ASN A 426 28.03 -38.41 -0.13
CA ASN A 426 27.88 -39.60 -0.96
C ASN A 426 29.03 -40.61 -0.70
N LYS A 427 30.27 -40.12 -0.58
CA LYS A 427 31.42 -40.96 -0.22
C LYS A 427 31.26 -41.58 1.17
N GLU A 428 30.84 -40.78 2.15
CA GLU A 428 30.61 -41.26 3.52
C GLU A 428 29.50 -42.31 3.58
N SER A 429 28.40 -42.09 2.85
CA SER A 429 27.30 -43.04 2.73
C SER A 429 27.76 -44.37 2.14
N LYS A 430 28.52 -44.34 1.03
CA LYS A 430 29.08 -45.54 0.40
C LYS A 430 30.04 -46.30 1.33
N ILE A 431 30.86 -45.58 2.10
CA ILE A 431 31.76 -46.19 3.08
C ILE A 431 30.95 -46.87 4.19
N LYS A 432 29.93 -46.20 4.74
CA LYS A 432 29.04 -46.77 5.76
C LYS A 432 28.30 -48.01 5.24
N GLU A 433 27.81 -47.99 4.01
CA GLU A 433 27.15 -49.13 3.37
C GLU A 433 28.08 -50.34 3.26
N LEU A 434 29.33 -50.14 2.82
CA LEU A 434 30.31 -51.22 2.71
C LEU A 434 30.78 -51.73 4.09
N LEU A 435 30.90 -50.87 5.09
CA LEU A 435 31.18 -51.28 6.47
C LEU A 435 30.04 -52.15 7.02
N ASN A 436 28.77 -51.77 6.78
CA ASN A 436 27.61 -52.56 7.20
C ASN A 436 27.53 -53.92 6.49
N LYS A 437 28.05 -54.02 5.27
CA LYS A 437 28.20 -55.28 4.51
C LYS A 437 29.40 -56.14 4.97
N GLY A 438 30.14 -55.72 5.99
CA GLY A 438 31.23 -56.49 6.60
C GLY A 438 32.61 -56.31 5.95
N PHE A 439 32.77 -55.39 4.99
CA PHE A 439 34.06 -55.18 4.32
C PHE A 439 35.10 -54.52 5.25
N GLY A 440 36.36 -54.94 5.13
CA GLY A 440 37.48 -54.38 5.89
C GLY A 440 37.91 -52.99 5.39
N VAL A 441 38.51 -52.17 6.26
CA VAL A 441 38.92 -50.78 5.94
C VAL A 441 39.84 -50.70 4.70
N ARG A 442 40.79 -51.64 4.56
CA ARG A 442 41.71 -51.73 3.41
C ARG A 442 41.03 -52.22 2.13
N GLU A 443 39.95 -52.98 2.24
CA GLU A 443 39.18 -53.45 1.08
C GLU A 443 38.28 -52.34 0.55
N ILE A 444 37.62 -51.59 1.44
CA ILE A 444 36.82 -50.43 1.08
C ILE A 444 37.68 -49.36 0.41
N SER A 445 38.89 -49.12 0.94
CA SER A 445 39.87 -48.21 0.36
C SER A 445 40.24 -48.58 -1.08
N ARG A 446 40.46 -49.87 -1.36
CA ARG A 446 40.72 -50.38 -2.72
C ARG A 446 39.48 -50.31 -3.62
N LYS A 447 38.31 -50.71 -3.13
CA LYS A 447 37.05 -50.71 -3.91
C LYS A 447 36.58 -49.33 -4.32
N LEU A 448 36.77 -48.33 -3.47
CA LEU A 448 36.32 -46.96 -3.71
C LEU A 448 37.44 -46.05 -4.24
N ASP A 449 38.66 -46.56 -4.39
CA ASP A 449 39.87 -45.82 -4.76
C ASP A 449 40.07 -44.55 -3.90
N ILE A 450 40.11 -44.74 -2.58
CA ILE A 450 40.26 -43.66 -1.60
C ILE A 450 41.27 -44.02 -0.52
N ASN A 451 41.92 -43.01 0.06
CA ASN A 451 42.92 -43.20 1.10
C ASN A 451 42.34 -43.92 2.34
N VAL A 452 43.07 -44.91 2.87
CA VAL A 452 42.70 -45.70 4.07
C VAL A 452 42.33 -44.80 5.26
N SER A 453 43.03 -43.66 5.43
CA SER A 453 42.75 -42.69 6.50
C SER A 453 41.38 -42.03 6.39
N ALA A 454 40.82 -41.91 5.18
CA ALA A 454 39.48 -41.37 4.97
C ALA A 454 38.41 -42.37 5.41
N VAL A 455 38.58 -43.66 5.05
CA VAL A 455 37.70 -44.76 5.49
C VAL A 455 37.75 -44.92 7.01
N SER A 456 38.94 -44.86 7.59
CA SER A 456 39.15 -44.96 9.05
C SER A 456 38.48 -43.81 9.82
N ARG A 457 38.52 -42.58 9.29
CA ARG A 457 37.82 -41.43 9.89
C ARG A 457 36.30 -41.64 9.93
N VAL A 458 35.72 -42.15 8.84
CA VAL A 458 34.29 -42.48 8.76
C VAL A 458 33.92 -43.58 9.76
N LYS A 459 34.72 -44.65 9.82
CA LYS A 459 34.51 -45.79 10.72
C LYS A 459 34.54 -45.38 12.20
N ASN A 460 35.45 -44.47 12.56
CA ASN A 460 35.67 -44.05 13.94
C ASN A 460 34.85 -42.80 14.34
N ASN A 461 33.94 -42.32 13.48
CA ASN A 461 33.20 -41.06 13.65
C ASN A 461 34.10 -39.85 14.01
N LYS A 462 35.34 -39.82 13.52
CA LYS A 462 36.27 -38.70 13.73
C LYS A 462 36.09 -37.70 12.59
N TYR A 463 35.25 -36.69 12.80
CA TYR A 463 34.98 -35.61 11.85
C TYR A 463 35.18 -34.22 12.42
#